data_AF-A0A7Y4X657-F1
#
_entry.id   AF-A0A7Y4X657-F1
#
_cell.length_a   1.000
_cell.length_b   1.000
_cell.length_c   1.000
_cell.angle_alpha   90.00
_cell.angle_beta   90.00
_cell.angle_gamma   90.00
#
_symmetry.space_group_name_H-M   'P 1'
#
loop_
_entity.id
_entity.type
_entity.pdbx_description
1 polymer ?
#
loop_
_entity_poly.entity_id
_entity_poly.type
_entity_poly.pdbx_seq_one_letter_code
_entity_poly.pdbx_strand_id
1 'polypeptide(L)'
;MNLSRIHWLAALFVLALFVSPIASAQDKARQGAEAAQAELIAASNAYRASLARVLELQQQAEVRAAEAVEKRKALLALGAIAKREVEEAEQTRAAAEAKMNETRRQIEETEQLMAEINAEEPEQPITPTSAPPRSVRATGALFRYVGASHWALSDAGKVEAFFRLKFGKPLPVSALGQTETHNRLGFDHRAALDVAVHPDSAEGQALMNYLRGEGISFIAIRARIPGSATGAHIHIGLPSKRTVLL
;
A
#
# COMPACT_ATOMS: atom_id res chain seq x y z
N MET A 1 85.05 -24.59 23.11
CA MET A 1 83.96 -25.45 23.63
C MET A 1 82.73 -24.57 23.84
N ASN A 2 81.58 -25.02 23.29
CA ASN A 2 80.20 -24.44 23.32
C ASN A 2 80.02 -23.08 22.61
N LEU A 3 79.53 -22.98 21.36
CA LEU A 3 78.18 -23.26 20.82
C LEU A 3 77.02 -22.71 21.68
N SER A 4 76.34 -21.65 21.20
CA SER A 4 75.01 -21.74 20.56
C SER A 4 74.18 -20.44 20.66
N ARG A 5 73.39 -20.19 19.59
CA ARG A 5 72.07 -19.51 19.54
C ARG A 5 71.94 -18.09 18.93
N ILE A 6 71.65 -18.16 17.63
CA ILE A 6 70.76 -17.36 16.77
C ILE A 6 69.44 -16.96 17.49
N HIS A 7 68.91 -15.75 17.26
CA HIS A 7 67.58 -15.45 16.64
C HIS A 7 67.13 -13.98 16.82
N TRP A 8 67.00 -13.29 15.67
CA TRP A 8 65.91 -12.39 15.24
C TRP A 8 65.08 -11.65 16.29
N LEU A 9 65.19 -10.32 16.34
CA LEU A 9 64.17 -9.43 16.90
C LEU A 9 63.27 -8.92 15.78
N ALA A 10 62.01 -9.36 15.83
CA ALA A 10 60.93 -9.02 14.92
C ALA A 10 60.51 -7.55 15.06
N ALA A 11 60.32 -6.89 13.91
CA ALA A 11 59.65 -5.60 13.81
C ALA A 11 58.15 -5.78 14.11
N LEU A 12 57.68 -5.12 15.16
CA LEU A 12 56.26 -5.01 15.49
C LEU A 12 55.61 -3.98 14.55
N PHE A 13 54.97 -4.46 13.49
CA PHE A 13 54.07 -3.64 12.66
C PHE A 13 52.68 -3.65 13.32
N VAL A 14 52.38 -2.60 14.09
CA VAL A 14 51.01 -2.33 14.54
C VAL A 14 50.26 -1.72 13.36
N LEU A 15 49.62 -2.58 12.56
CA LEU A 15 48.69 -2.14 11.52
C LEU A 15 47.37 -1.79 12.20
N ALA A 16 47.13 -0.48 12.35
CA ALA A 16 45.91 0.06 12.92
C ALA A 16 44.67 -0.38 12.12
N LEU A 17 43.70 -0.93 12.86
CA LEU A 17 42.34 -1.26 12.47
C LEU A 17 41.63 -0.04 11.84
N PHE A 18 41.32 -0.13 10.54
CA PHE A 18 40.25 0.68 9.92
C PHE A 18 39.40 -0.22 9.03
N VAL A 19 38.52 -0.98 9.67
CA VAL A 19 37.35 -1.68 9.09
C VAL A 19 36.25 -1.52 10.14
N SER A 20 35.05 -0.97 9.97
CA SER A 20 34.38 -0.28 8.86
C SER A 20 33.14 0.39 9.48
N PRO A 21 32.95 1.72 9.43
CA PRO A 21 31.67 2.34 9.82
C PRO A 21 30.50 1.95 8.90
N ILE A 22 30.80 1.37 7.73
CA ILE A 22 29.83 0.94 6.71
C ILE A 22 29.06 -0.33 7.13
N ALA A 23 29.72 -1.28 7.81
CA ALA A 23 29.08 -2.52 8.24
C ALA A 23 27.99 -2.29 9.31
N SER A 24 28.27 -1.41 10.29
CA SER A 24 27.31 -1.05 11.34
C SER A 24 26.09 -0.28 10.79
N ALA A 25 26.27 0.53 9.74
CA ALA A 25 25.17 1.23 9.09
C ALA A 25 24.27 0.27 8.30
N GLN A 26 24.84 -0.76 7.65
CA GLN A 26 24.08 -1.81 6.97
C GLN A 26 23.28 -2.68 7.95
N ASP A 27 23.85 -3.04 9.10
CA ASP A 27 23.12 -3.82 10.11
C ASP A 27 21.96 -3.06 10.73
N LYS A 28 22.14 -1.76 11.02
CA LYS A 28 21.03 -0.90 11.49
C LYS A 28 19.93 -0.73 10.44
N ALA A 29 20.30 -0.59 9.18
CA ALA A 29 19.33 -0.49 8.08
C ALA A 29 18.55 -1.80 7.90
N ARG A 30 19.20 -2.95 8.05
CA ARG A 30 18.58 -4.27 7.99
C ARG A 30 17.62 -4.52 9.15
N GLN A 31 18.04 -4.23 10.38
CA GLN A 31 17.18 -4.32 11.57
C GLN A 31 15.96 -3.38 11.48
N GLY A 32 16.15 -2.17 10.95
CA GLY A 32 15.05 -1.23 10.70
C GLY A 32 14.07 -1.74 9.64
N ALA A 33 14.56 -2.40 8.58
CA ALA A 33 13.72 -3.00 7.55
C ALA A 33 12.91 -4.21 8.06
N GLU A 34 13.54 -5.09 8.86
CA GLU A 34 12.88 -6.24 9.49
C GLU A 34 11.79 -5.79 10.49
N ALA A 35 12.08 -4.76 11.30
CA ALA A 35 11.10 -4.18 12.21
C ALA A 35 9.91 -3.54 11.47
N ALA A 36 10.17 -2.81 10.38
CA ALA A 36 9.13 -2.21 9.55
C ALA A 36 8.26 -3.26 8.84
N GLN A 37 8.85 -4.39 8.41
CA GLN A 37 8.11 -5.50 7.82
C GLN A 37 7.23 -6.21 8.86
N ALA A 38 7.74 -6.45 10.07
CA ALA A 38 6.97 -7.05 11.15
C ALA A 38 5.78 -6.17 11.58
N GLU A 39 6.00 -4.86 11.67
CA GLU A 39 4.93 -3.89 11.95
C GLU A 39 3.87 -3.87 10.84
N LEU A 40 4.28 -3.97 9.57
CA LEU A 40 3.38 -4.04 8.42
C LEU A 40 2.51 -5.32 8.43
N ILE A 41 3.10 -6.47 8.75
CA ILE A 41 2.37 -7.73 8.89
C ILE A 41 1.36 -7.64 10.04
N ALA A 42 1.76 -7.07 11.18
CA ALA A 42 0.89 -6.87 12.33
C ALA A 42 -0.29 -5.93 11.99
N ALA A 43 -0.03 -4.80 11.32
CA ALA A 43 -1.04 -3.85 10.91
C ALA A 43 -2.01 -4.44 9.87
N SER A 44 -1.49 -5.21 8.90
CA SER A 44 -2.30 -5.89 7.87
C SER A 44 -3.20 -6.97 8.48
N ASN A 45 -2.70 -7.73 9.45
CA ASN A 45 -3.49 -8.69 10.21
C ASN A 45 -4.60 -8.03 11.04
N ALA A 46 -4.29 -6.91 11.71
CA ALA A 46 -5.28 -6.16 12.47
C ALA A 46 -6.37 -5.57 11.58
N TYR A 47 -5.99 -5.06 10.40
CA TYR A 47 -6.93 -4.56 9.40
C TYR A 47 -7.83 -5.67 8.87
N ARG A 48 -7.27 -6.81 8.47
CA ARG A 48 -8.03 -8.00 8.06
C ARG A 48 -9.04 -8.44 9.14
N ALA A 49 -8.62 -8.48 10.40
CA ALA A 49 -9.50 -8.83 11.52
C ALA A 49 -10.63 -7.81 11.72
N SER A 50 -10.38 -6.52 11.45
CA SER A 50 -11.43 -5.51 11.47
C SER A 50 -12.44 -5.69 10.33
N LEU A 51 -11.98 -5.98 9.12
CA LEU A 51 -12.83 -6.25 7.96
C LEU A 51 -13.67 -7.51 8.16
N ALA A 52 -13.11 -8.57 8.76
CA ALA A 52 -13.85 -9.79 9.08
C ALA A 52 -15.04 -9.51 10.02
N ARG A 53 -14.86 -8.65 11.04
CA ARG A 53 -15.96 -8.22 11.93
C ARG A 53 -17.04 -7.43 11.20
N VAL A 54 -16.64 -6.55 10.28
CA VAL A 54 -17.59 -5.79 9.45
C VAL A 54 -18.36 -6.72 8.51
N LEU A 55 -17.67 -7.69 7.90
CA LEU A 55 -18.27 -8.67 6.99
C LEU A 55 -19.34 -9.50 7.71
N GLU A 56 -19.10 -9.91 8.95
CA GLU A 56 -20.08 -10.63 9.77
C GLU A 56 -21.37 -9.81 9.98
N LEU A 57 -21.24 -8.53 10.34
CA LEU A 57 -22.38 -7.62 10.50
C LEU A 57 -23.13 -7.41 9.18
N GLN A 58 -22.41 -7.32 8.06
CA GLN A 58 -23.00 -7.18 6.72
C GLN A 58 -23.72 -8.45 6.28
N GLN A 59 -23.18 -9.63 6.59
CA GLN A 59 -23.83 -10.92 6.33
C GLN A 59 -25.17 -11.00 7.07
N GLN A 60 -25.21 -10.61 8.34
CA GLN A 60 -26.46 -10.53 9.12
C GLN A 60 -27.45 -9.51 8.55
N ALA A 61 -26.95 -8.41 7.97
CA ALA A 61 -27.79 -7.42 7.30
C ALA A 61 -28.38 -7.95 5.99
N GLU A 62 -27.60 -8.70 5.19
CA GLU A 62 -28.09 -9.35 3.95
C GLU A 62 -29.18 -10.37 4.26
N VAL A 63 -28.98 -11.23 5.26
CA VAL A 63 -29.99 -12.22 5.68
C VAL A 63 -31.29 -11.54 6.07
N ARG A 64 -31.23 -10.49 6.91
CA ARG A 64 -32.41 -9.71 7.29
C ARG A 64 -33.07 -9.03 6.10
N ALA A 65 -32.29 -8.51 5.15
CA ALA A 65 -32.81 -7.90 3.93
C ALA A 65 -33.49 -8.94 3.01
N ALA A 66 -32.91 -10.14 2.88
CA ALA A 66 -33.48 -11.25 2.14
C ALA A 66 -34.82 -11.72 2.73
N GLU A 67 -34.88 -11.91 4.05
CA GLU A 67 -36.15 -12.21 4.74
C GLU A 67 -37.20 -11.11 4.53
N ALA A 68 -36.78 -9.85 4.51
CA ALA A 68 -37.68 -8.72 4.31
C ALA A 68 -38.22 -8.64 2.88
N VAL A 69 -37.46 -9.09 1.87
CA VAL A 69 -37.92 -9.24 0.50
C VAL A 69 -38.98 -10.34 0.42
N GLU A 70 -38.71 -11.51 0.99
CA GLU A 70 -39.64 -12.66 0.93
C GLU A 70 -40.96 -12.37 1.66
N LYS A 71 -40.90 -11.72 2.83
CA LYS A 71 -42.12 -11.26 3.55
C LYS A 71 -42.96 -10.31 2.70
N ARG A 72 -42.33 -9.36 2.00
CA ARG A 72 -43.04 -8.42 1.13
C ARG A 72 -43.62 -9.09 -0.11
N LYS A 73 -42.91 -10.03 -0.73
CA LYS A 73 -43.47 -10.83 -1.83
C LYS A 73 -44.73 -11.59 -1.40
N ALA A 74 -44.73 -12.17 -0.20
CA ALA A 74 -45.91 -12.84 0.36
C ALA A 74 -47.08 -11.86 0.56
N LEU A 75 -46.83 -10.66 1.12
CA LEU A 75 -47.86 -9.63 1.29
C LEU A 75 -48.40 -9.10 -0.05
N LEU A 76 -47.54 -8.98 -1.06
CA LEU A 76 -47.94 -8.58 -2.41
C LEU A 76 -48.86 -9.64 -3.03
N ALA A 77 -48.56 -10.93 -2.85
CA ALA A 77 -49.41 -12.02 -3.33
C ALA A 77 -50.80 -12.02 -2.68
N LEU A 78 -50.91 -11.51 -1.45
CA LEU A 78 -52.18 -11.30 -0.74
C LEU A 78 -52.87 -9.97 -1.13
N GLY A 79 -52.26 -9.15 -1.98
CA GLY A 79 -52.77 -7.83 -2.36
C GLY A 79 -52.69 -6.77 -1.26
N ALA A 80 -51.95 -7.03 -0.18
CA ALA A 80 -51.87 -6.16 1.00
C ALA A 80 -50.89 -4.99 0.84
N ILE A 81 -49.96 -5.07 -0.12
CA ILE A 81 -48.96 -4.03 -0.40
C ILE A 81 -48.84 -3.76 -1.90
N ALA A 82 -48.24 -2.62 -2.25
CA ALA A 82 -47.95 -2.29 -3.65
C ALA A 82 -46.67 -2.97 -4.14
N LYS A 83 -46.59 -3.28 -5.44
CA LYS A 83 -45.39 -3.87 -6.08
C LYS A 83 -44.12 -3.07 -5.80
N ARG A 84 -44.24 -1.74 -5.77
CA ARG A 84 -43.13 -0.82 -5.47
C ARG A 84 -42.44 -1.12 -4.14
N GLU A 85 -43.18 -1.56 -3.11
CA GLU A 85 -42.59 -1.87 -1.81
C GLU A 85 -41.70 -3.13 -1.86
N VAL A 86 -42.00 -4.09 -2.72
CA VAL A 86 -41.13 -5.25 -2.99
C VAL A 86 -39.85 -4.77 -3.69
N GLU A 87 -39.98 -3.93 -4.72
CA GLU A 87 -38.84 -3.39 -5.48
C GLU A 87 -37.88 -2.58 -4.57
N GLU A 88 -38.40 -1.77 -3.65
CA GLU A 88 -37.58 -1.02 -2.68
C GLU A 88 -36.82 -1.96 -1.70
N ALA A 89 -37.44 -3.07 -1.30
CA ALA A 89 -36.77 -4.06 -0.47
C ALA A 89 -35.69 -4.84 -1.24
N GLU A 90 -35.94 -5.16 -2.52
CA GLU A 90 -34.94 -5.79 -3.39
C GLU A 90 -33.73 -4.88 -3.62
N GLN A 91 -33.95 -3.57 -3.82
CA GLN A 91 -32.86 -2.59 -3.89
C GLN A 91 -32.05 -2.52 -2.58
N THR A 92 -32.73 -2.56 -1.44
CA THR A 92 -32.07 -2.57 -0.13
C THR A 92 -31.19 -3.82 0.03
N ARG A 93 -31.69 -4.99 -0.37
CA ARG A 93 -30.92 -6.23 -0.38
C ARG A 93 -29.71 -6.14 -1.31
N ALA A 94 -29.90 -5.67 -2.54
CA ALA A 94 -28.81 -5.50 -3.50
C ALA A 94 -27.71 -4.56 -2.99
N ALA A 95 -28.08 -3.47 -2.30
CA ALA A 95 -27.12 -2.57 -1.67
C ALA A 95 -26.35 -3.22 -0.50
N ALA A 96 -27.01 -4.08 0.29
CA ALA A 96 -26.35 -4.84 1.35
C ALA A 96 -25.35 -5.86 0.77
N GLU A 97 -25.75 -6.56 -0.30
CA GLU A 97 -24.89 -7.51 -1.02
C GLU A 97 -23.67 -6.82 -1.64
N ALA A 98 -23.84 -5.65 -2.25
CA ALA A 98 -22.74 -4.87 -2.81
C ALA A 98 -21.69 -4.47 -1.75
N LYS A 99 -22.14 -4.07 -0.56
CA LYS A 99 -21.25 -3.74 0.58
C LYS A 99 -20.49 -4.95 1.08
N MET A 100 -21.16 -6.10 1.16
CA MET A 100 -20.55 -7.38 1.52
C MET A 100 -19.46 -7.78 0.53
N ASN A 101 -19.75 -7.69 -0.76
CA ASN A 101 -18.81 -8.06 -1.82
C ASN A 101 -17.59 -7.13 -1.85
N GLU A 102 -17.76 -5.83 -1.64
CA GLU A 102 -16.63 -4.90 -1.52
C GLU A 102 -15.75 -5.22 -0.31
N THR A 103 -16.35 -5.53 0.84
CA THR A 103 -15.59 -5.91 2.06
C THR A 103 -14.82 -7.21 1.85
N ARG A 104 -15.43 -8.20 1.15
CA ARG A 104 -14.75 -9.45 0.78
C ARG A 104 -13.54 -9.18 -0.13
N ARG A 105 -13.70 -8.32 -1.13
CA ARG A 105 -12.63 -7.90 -2.03
C ARG A 105 -11.46 -7.26 -1.26
N GLN A 106 -11.76 -6.42 -0.27
CA GLN A 106 -10.74 -5.79 0.58
C GLN A 106 -9.97 -6.81 1.44
N ILE A 107 -10.66 -7.86 1.92
CA ILE A 107 -10.00 -8.97 2.65
C ILE A 107 -9.06 -9.73 1.72
N GLU A 108 -9.53 -10.11 0.53
CA GLU A 108 -8.72 -10.82 -0.46
C GLU A 108 -7.49 -10.01 -0.89
N GLU A 109 -7.65 -8.70 -1.14
CA GLU A 109 -6.53 -7.80 -1.44
C GLU A 109 -5.50 -7.74 -0.30
N THR A 110 -5.97 -7.73 0.95
CA THR A 110 -5.09 -7.72 2.13
C THR A 110 -4.37 -9.07 2.30
N GLU A 111 -5.04 -10.19 2.05
CA GLU A 111 -4.45 -11.53 2.10
C GLU A 111 -3.40 -11.73 1.00
N GLN A 112 -3.66 -11.26 -0.22
CA GLN A 112 -2.69 -11.27 -1.31
C GLN A 112 -1.44 -10.45 -0.94
N LEU A 113 -1.62 -9.25 -0.38
CA LEU A 113 -0.51 -8.42 0.08
C LEU A 113 0.33 -9.12 1.15
N MET A 114 -0.30 -9.78 2.13
CA MET A 114 0.43 -10.53 3.17
C MET A 114 1.16 -11.74 2.59
N ALA A 115 0.56 -12.45 1.62
CA ALA A 115 1.21 -13.57 0.95
C ALA A 115 2.43 -13.11 0.14
N GLU A 116 2.35 -11.96 -0.55
CA GLU A 116 3.48 -11.35 -1.26
C GLU A 116 4.62 -10.97 -0.31
N ILE A 117 4.31 -10.38 0.86
CA ILE A 117 5.31 -10.00 1.88
C ILE A 117 5.98 -11.23 2.52
N ASN A 118 5.22 -12.29 2.78
CA ASN A 118 5.73 -13.50 3.43
C ASN A 118 6.51 -14.42 2.48
N ALA A 119 6.25 -14.37 1.17
CA ALA A 119 6.98 -15.12 0.16
C ALA A 119 8.44 -14.62 -0.05
N GLU A 120 8.87 -13.59 0.68
CA GLU A 120 10.20 -12.98 0.56
C GLU A 120 11.24 -13.42 1.60
N GLU A 121 10.94 -14.41 2.46
CA GLU A 121 12.00 -14.99 3.32
C GLU A 121 13.12 -15.64 2.45
N PRO A 122 14.40 -15.38 2.76
CA PRO A 122 15.48 -15.65 1.83
C PRO A 122 16.00 -17.09 1.96
N GLU A 123 15.67 -17.95 1.01
CA GLU A 123 16.48 -19.15 0.77
C GLU A 123 17.73 -18.79 -0.07
N GLN A 124 18.85 -18.75 0.66
CA GLN A 124 20.19 -19.23 0.28
C GLN A 124 21.18 -18.29 -0.46
N PRO A 125 22.49 -18.48 -0.23
CA PRO A 125 23.54 -17.48 -0.38
C PRO A 125 24.12 -17.43 -1.79
N ILE A 126 24.51 -16.22 -2.15
CA ILE A 126 25.40 -15.83 -3.25
C ILE A 126 26.54 -16.85 -3.52
N THR A 127 26.48 -17.52 -4.67
CA THR A 127 27.68 -17.99 -5.38
C THR A 127 27.89 -17.10 -6.61
N PRO A 128 29.12 -16.60 -6.87
CA PRO A 128 29.38 -15.79 -8.05
C PRO A 128 29.78 -16.71 -9.22
N THR A 129 28.90 -16.87 -10.21
CA THR A 129 29.32 -17.35 -11.53
C THR A 129 28.43 -16.79 -12.64
N SER A 130 29.14 -16.41 -13.70
CA SER A 130 28.78 -15.64 -14.89
C SER A 130 27.70 -16.26 -15.79
N ALA A 131 26.61 -15.52 -15.99
CA ALA A 131 25.82 -15.36 -17.23
C ALA A 131 24.74 -14.29 -16.96
N PRO A 132 24.22 -13.52 -17.94
CA PRO A 132 23.31 -12.40 -17.65
C PRO A 132 21.84 -12.85 -17.69
N PRO A 133 21.03 -12.63 -16.63
CA PRO A 133 19.58 -12.56 -16.85
C PRO A 133 18.81 -11.54 -16.00
N ARG A 134 17.80 -10.95 -16.66
CA ARG A 134 16.47 -10.56 -16.16
C ARG A 134 16.42 -9.61 -14.95
N SER A 135 16.19 -8.33 -15.27
CA SER A 135 16.09 -7.20 -14.35
C SER A 135 15.08 -7.37 -13.21
N VAL A 136 15.63 -7.44 -12.00
CA VAL A 136 15.27 -6.74 -10.74
C VAL A 136 13.81 -6.82 -10.22
N ARG A 137 13.68 -7.67 -9.18
CA ARG A 137 12.79 -7.64 -8.00
C ARG A 137 12.15 -6.28 -7.67
N ALA A 138 10.82 -6.27 -7.50
CA ALA A 138 10.07 -5.11 -7.03
C ALA A 138 9.07 -5.52 -5.93
N THR A 139 9.42 -5.29 -4.67
CA THR A 139 8.56 -5.65 -3.53
C THR A 139 8.69 -4.69 -2.34
N GLY A 140 9.72 -3.83 -2.28
CA GLY A 140 9.74 -2.63 -1.41
C GLY A 140 9.17 -1.35 -2.05
N ALA A 141 8.72 -1.43 -3.30
CA ALA A 141 8.46 -0.27 -4.15
C ALA A 141 7.13 0.45 -3.88
N LEU A 142 6.22 -0.11 -3.10
CA LEU A 142 4.86 0.40 -2.95
C LEU A 142 4.39 0.29 -1.50
N PHE A 143 3.73 1.34 -1.01
CA PHE A 143 3.07 1.39 0.30
C PHE A 143 1.68 2.01 0.13
N ARG A 144 0.64 1.44 0.75
CA ARG A 144 -0.72 1.96 0.66
C ARG A 144 -1.28 2.29 2.05
N TYR A 145 -1.96 3.41 2.15
CA TYR A 145 -2.77 3.78 3.30
C TYR A 145 -4.22 4.01 2.86
N VAL A 146 -5.16 3.37 3.56
CA VAL A 146 -6.61 3.57 3.36
C VAL A 146 -7.14 4.29 4.58
N GLY A 147 -7.56 5.52 4.39
CA GLY A 147 -8.12 6.36 5.46
C GLY A 147 -9.65 6.40 5.44
N ALA A 148 -10.24 6.85 6.54
CA ALA A 148 -11.70 6.90 6.71
C ALA A 148 -12.37 8.14 6.05
N SER A 149 -11.58 9.15 5.65
CA SER A 149 -12.10 10.38 5.06
C SER A 149 -12.40 10.19 3.58
N HIS A 150 -13.48 10.81 3.13
CA HIS A 150 -13.80 10.90 1.71
C HIS A 150 -12.83 11.89 1.04
N TRP A 151 -12.13 11.44 0.00
CA TRP A 151 -11.28 12.27 -0.84
C TRP A 151 -12.04 12.75 -2.08
N ALA A 152 -11.94 14.04 -2.41
CA ALA A 152 -12.35 14.60 -3.69
C ALA A 152 -11.26 15.52 -4.26
N LEU A 153 -11.22 15.68 -5.58
CA LEU A 153 -10.25 16.59 -6.23
C LEU A 153 -10.37 18.05 -5.75
N SER A 154 -11.55 18.47 -5.29
CA SER A 154 -11.75 19.79 -4.67
C SER A 154 -10.91 19.97 -3.39
N ASP A 155 -10.53 18.89 -2.72
CA ASP A 155 -9.69 18.92 -1.51
C ASP A 155 -8.19 19.07 -1.84
N ALA A 156 -7.79 19.01 -3.12
CA ALA A 156 -6.39 19.20 -3.53
C ALA A 156 -5.82 20.55 -3.06
N GLY A 157 -6.65 21.59 -2.99
CA GLY A 157 -6.24 22.90 -2.48
C GLY A 157 -5.79 22.88 -1.02
N LYS A 158 -6.33 21.97 -0.18
CA LYS A 158 -5.91 21.80 1.21
C LYS A 158 -4.52 21.19 1.30
N VAL A 159 -4.25 20.15 0.49
CA VAL A 159 -2.94 19.50 0.39
C VAL A 159 -1.87 20.49 -0.10
N GLU A 160 -2.20 21.26 -1.14
CA GLU A 160 -1.36 22.35 -1.66
C GLU A 160 -1.07 23.41 -0.58
N ALA A 161 -2.09 23.84 0.16
CA ALA A 161 -1.93 24.81 1.25
C ALA A 161 -1.02 24.30 2.38
N PHE A 162 -1.21 23.04 2.81
CA PHE A 162 -0.33 22.38 3.77
C PHE A 162 1.12 22.38 3.29
N PHE A 163 1.34 21.93 2.04
CA PHE A 163 2.69 21.76 1.50
C PHE A 163 3.40 23.11 1.37
N ARG A 164 2.70 24.12 0.87
CA ARG A 164 3.22 25.49 0.76
C ARG A 164 3.52 26.11 2.12
N LEU A 165 2.65 25.92 3.11
CA LEU A 165 2.88 26.42 4.47
C LEU A 165 4.12 25.77 5.12
N LYS A 166 4.33 24.47 4.86
CA LYS A 166 5.43 23.71 5.48
C LYS A 166 6.78 23.91 4.78
N PHE A 167 6.80 24.05 3.46
CA PHE A 167 8.03 24.05 2.67
C PHE A 167 8.28 25.36 1.90
N GLY A 168 7.36 26.32 1.93
CA GLY A 168 7.51 27.61 1.25
C GLY A 168 7.50 27.53 -0.28
N LYS A 169 7.04 26.41 -0.85
CA LYS A 169 7.02 26.14 -2.29
C LYS A 169 5.74 25.41 -2.70
N PRO A 170 5.30 25.48 -3.97
CA PRO A 170 4.09 24.78 -4.43
C PRO A 170 4.22 23.26 -4.35
N LEU A 171 3.09 22.55 -4.27
CA LEU A 171 3.05 21.08 -4.33
C LEU A 171 3.54 20.61 -5.71
N PRO A 172 4.51 19.68 -5.78
CA PRO A 172 5.01 19.14 -7.05
C PRO A 172 4.00 18.19 -7.72
N VAL A 173 2.88 18.71 -8.20
CA VAL A 173 1.83 17.90 -8.85
C VAL A 173 2.33 17.37 -10.19
N SER A 174 2.31 16.04 -10.37
CA SER A 174 2.61 15.38 -11.65
C SER A 174 1.37 14.94 -12.42
N ALA A 175 0.25 14.73 -11.74
CA ALA A 175 -1.03 14.44 -12.38
C ALA A 175 -2.18 14.95 -11.52
N LEU A 176 -3.00 15.86 -12.06
CA LEU A 176 -4.26 16.26 -11.44
C LEU A 176 -5.40 15.62 -12.22
N GLY A 177 -5.99 14.54 -11.69
CA GLY A 177 -6.97 13.74 -12.43
C GLY A 177 -6.36 12.95 -13.59
N GLN A 178 -7.17 12.62 -14.60
CA GLN A 178 -6.76 11.78 -15.73
C GLN A 178 -5.66 12.45 -16.56
N THR A 179 -4.64 11.69 -16.97
CA THR A 179 -3.58 12.15 -17.88
C THR A 179 -3.32 11.15 -18.99
N GLU A 180 -2.57 11.55 -20.02
CA GLU A 180 -2.20 10.66 -21.13
C GLU A 180 -1.31 9.49 -20.68
N THR A 181 -0.50 9.68 -19.64
CA THR A 181 0.26 8.58 -19.03
C THR A 181 -0.67 7.52 -18.47
N HIS A 182 -1.76 7.92 -17.79
CA HIS A 182 -2.76 7.00 -17.29
C HIS A 182 -3.55 6.32 -18.40
N ASN A 183 -3.88 7.04 -19.49
CA ASN A 183 -4.51 6.46 -20.68
C ASN A 183 -3.65 5.32 -21.27
N ARG A 184 -2.36 5.58 -21.50
CA ARG A 184 -1.43 4.58 -22.06
C ARG A 184 -1.21 3.38 -21.15
N LEU A 185 -1.29 3.57 -19.84
CA LEU A 185 -1.17 2.50 -18.85
C LEU A 185 -2.50 1.78 -18.57
N GLY A 186 -3.61 2.26 -19.13
CA GLY A 186 -4.94 1.68 -18.97
C GLY A 186 -5.53 1.89 -17.58
N PHE A 187 -5.32 3.05 -16.97
CA PHE A 187 -5.84 3.38 -15.63
C PHE A 187 -6.81 4.57 -15.68
N ASP A 188 -7.91 4.46 -14.93
CA ASP A 188 -8.79 5.58 -14.60
C ASP A 188 -8.29 6.26 -13.32
N HIS A 189 -7.68 7.44 -13.51
CA HIS A 189 -7.11 8.31 -12.49
C HIS A 189 -7.95 9.59 -12.29
N ARG A 190 -9.19 9.65 -12.79
CA ARG A 190 -10.03 10.87 -12.77
C ARG A 190 -10.30 11.45 -11.38
N ALA A 191 -10.30 10.62 -10.35
CA ALA A 191 -10.62 11.02 -8.97
C ALA A 191 -9.38 11.13 -8.07
N ALA A 192 -8.16 11.12 -8.64
CA ALA A 192 -6.92 11.05 -7.89
C ALA A 192 -5.90 12.13 -8.31
N LEU A 193 -4.88 12.30 -7.48
CA LEU A 193 -3.82 13.29 -7.62
C LEU A 193 -2.46 12.63 -7.39
N ASP A 194 -1.54 12.75 -8.36
CA ASP A 194 -0.15 12.34 -8.15
C ASP A 194 0.74 13.52 -7.83
N VAL A 195 1.59 13.33 -6.82
CA VAL A 195 2.62 14.27 -6.39
C VAL A 195 3.99 13.65 -6.62
N ALA A 196 4.81 14.29 -7.46
CA ALA A 196 6.19 13.90 -7.78
C ALA A 196 7.18 14.21 -6.65
N VAL A 197 6.88 13.69 -5.46
CA VAL A 197 7.80 13.65 -4.32
C VAL A 197 8.14 12.21 -4.02
N HIS A 198 9.41 11.94 -3.72
CA HIS A 198 9.84 10.60 -3.33
C HIS A 198 9.28 10.29 -1.92
N PRO A 199 8.65 9.13 -1.68
CA PRO A 199 8.06 8.81 -0.38
C PRO A 199 9.04 8.90 0.79
N ASP A 200 10.29 8.49 0.59
CA ASP A 200 11.31 8.49 1.66
C ASP A 200 12.02 9.85 1.84
N SER A 201 11.69 10.86 1.03
CA SER A 201 12.21 12.21 1.25
C SER A 201 11.53 12.89 2.45
N ALA A 202 12.15 13.93 3.01
CA ALA A 202 11.54 14.72 4.09
C ALA A 202 10.17 15.29 3.69
N GLU A 203 10.03 15.71 2.43
CA GLU A 203 8.78 16.20 1.85
C GLU A 203 7.73 15.10 1.72
N GLY A 204 8.13 13.93 1.21
CA GLY A 204 7.26 12.76 1.09
C GLY A 204 6.75 12.28 2.44
N GLN A 205 7.63 12.15 3.44
CA GLN A 205 7.25 11.73 4.79
C GLN A 205 6.31 12.73 5.47
N ALA A 206 6.57 14.04 5.32
CA ALA A 206 5.69 15.07 5.85
C ALA A 206 4.30 15.06 5.19
N LEU A 207 4.25 14.87 3.87
CA LEU A 207 3.00 14.76 3.13
C LEU A 207 2.22 13.51 3.55
N MET A 208 2.86 12.34 3.62
CA MET A 208 2.21 11.11 4.08
C MET A 208 1.67 11.25 5.50
N ASN A 209 2.40 11.89 6.41
CA ASN A 209 1.93 12.12 7.79
C ASN A 209 0.72 13.06 7.84
N TYR A 210 0.71 14.10 7.03
CA TYR A 210 -0.46 14.97 6.88
C TYR A 210 -1.67 14.20 6.36
N LEU A 211 -1.51 13.42 5.30
CA LEU A 211 -2.59 12.63 4.71
C LEU A 211 -3.14 11.59 5.69
N ARG A 212 -2.28 10.94 6.51
CA ARG A 212 -2.73 10.07 7.61
C ARG A 212 -3.53 10.83 8.66
N GLY A 213 -3.06 12.02 9.06
CA GLY A 213 -3.74 12.87 10.05
C GLY A 213 -5.13 13.33 9.58
N GLU A 214 -5.28 13.59 8.28
CA GLU A 214 -6.55 13.96 7.66
C GLU A 214 -7.42 12.75 7.27
N GLY A 215 -6.92 11.52 7.47
CA GLY A 215 -7.61 10.29 7.08
C GLY A 215 -7.78 10.12 5.57
N ILE A 216 -6.93 10.73 4.75
CA ILE A 216 -6.98 10.68 3.29
C ILE A 216 -6.18 9.48 2.78
N SER A 217 -6.79 8.64 1.96
CA SER A 217 -6.14 7.49 1.33
C SER A 217 -5.02 7.91 0.38
N PHE A 218 -3.92 7.15 0.33
CA PHE A 218 -2.82 7.36 -0.61
C PHE A 218 -2.02 6.09 -0.90
N ILE A 219 -1.27 6.10 -1.99
CA ILE A 219 -0.30 5.08 -2.39
C ILE A 219 1.05 5.76 -2.58
N ALA A 220 2.04 5.39 -1.79
CA ALA A 220 3.42 5.82 -1.94
C ALA A 220 4.18 4.82 -2.82
N ILE A 221 4.74 5.32 -3.91
CA ILE A 221 5.49 4.53 -4.89
C ILE A 221 6.94 5.01 -4.85
N ARG A 222 7.86 4.11 -4.48
CA ARG A 222 9.30 4.40 -4.30
C ARG A 222 10.13 4.18 -5.56
N ALA A 223 9.59 3.48 -6.55
CA ALA A 223 10.32 3.18 -7.78
C ALA A 223 9.37 2.99 -8.97
N ARG A 224 9.94 2.96 -10.17
CA ARG A 224 9.21 2.57 -11.38
C ARG A 224 8.65 1.15 -11.22
N ILE A 225 7.37 0.97 -11.53
CA ILE A 225 6.68 -0.32 -11.57
C ILE A 225 6.23 -0.55 -13.01
N PRO A 226 6.81 -1.52 -13.74
CA PRO A 226 6.44 -1.79 -15.13
C PRO A 226 4.92 -1.97 -15.32
N GLY A 227 4.34 -1.22 -16.26
CA GLY A 227 2.90 -1.28 -16.54
C GLY A 227 1.98 -0.66 -15.48
N SER A 228 2.53 0.04 -14.49
CA SER A 228 1.77 0.68 -13.40
C SER A 228 2.25 2.10 -13.08
N ALA A 229 3.53 2.30 -12.80
CA ALA A 229 4.10 3.58 -12.39
C ALA A 229 5.41 3.88 -13.12
N THR A 230 5.57 5.11 -13.60
CA THR A 230 6.76 5.53 -14.36
C THR A 230 7.94 5.95 -13.48
N GLY A 231 7.70 6.26 -12.21
CA GLY A 231 8.72 6.67 -11.24
C GLY A 231 8.15 6.83 -9.83
N ALA A 232 8.98 7.27 -8.89
CA ALA A 232 8.57 7.49 -7.52
C ALA A 232 7.64 8.69 -7.38
N HIS A 233 6.51 8.51 -6.69
CA HIS A 233 5.53 9.56 -6.41
C HIS A 233 4.58 9.13 -5.29
N ILE A 234 3.74 10.04 -4.82
CA ILE A 234 2.62 9.76 -3.92
C ILE A 234 1.32 10.00 -4.70
N HIS A 235 0.56 8.92 -4.92
CA HIS A 235 -0.81 8.94 -5.44
C HIS A 235 -1.77 9.21 -4.29
N ILE A 236 -2.62 10.22 -4.39
CA ILE A 236 -3.59 10.65 -3.37
C ILE A 236 -5.00 10.34 -3.86
N GLY A 237 -5.78 9.71 -3.00
CA GLY A 237 -7.13 9.22 -3.28
C GLY A 237 -7.19 7.70 -3.37
N LEU A 238 -8.33 7.20 -3.86
CA LEU A 238 -8.52 5.77 -4.07
C LEU A 238 -7.60 5.24 -5.20
N PRO A 239 -7.22 3.96 -5.17
CA PRO A 239 -6.46 3.34 -6.25
C PRO A 239 -7.18 3.47 -7.60
N SER A 240 -6.42 3.80 -8.64
CA SER A 240 -6.93 3.84 -10.01
C SER A 240 -7.45 2.47 -10.45
N LYS A 241 -8.62 2.45 -11.09
CA LYS A 241 -9.19 1.22 -11.67
C LYS A 241 -8.57 0.97 -13.03
N ARG A 242 -8.42 -0.31 -13.43
CA ARG A 242 -8.09 -0.60 -14.83
C ARG A 242 -9.26 -0.19 -15.71
N THR A 243 -8.96 0.56 -16.76
CA THR A 243 -9.92 0.81 -17.83
C THR A 243 -9.88 -0.41 -18.74
N VAL A 244 -11.01 -1.10 -18.90
CA VAL A 244 -11.13 -2.14 -19.91
C VAL A 244 -11.01 -1.45 -21.27
N LEU A 245 -9.95 -1.74 -22.01
CA LEU A 245 -9.90 -1.42 -23.44
C LEU A 245 -10.99 -2.25 -24.09
N LEU A 246 -12.07 -1.59 -24.52
CA LEU A 246 -13.00 -2.15 -25.51
C LEU A 246 -12.35 -2.11 -26.89
#